data_AF-A0A3S0HJ13-F1
#
_entry.id   AF-A0A3S0HJ13-F1
#
_cell.length_a   1.000
_cell.length_b   1.000
_cell.length_c   1.000
_cell.angle_alpha   90.00
_cell.angle_beta   90.00
_cell.angle_gamma   90.00
#
_symmetry.space_group_name_H-M   'P 1'
#
loop_
_entity.id
_entity.type
_entity.pdbx_description
1 polymer ?
#
loop_
_entity_poly.entity_id
_entity_poly.type
_entity_poly.pdbx_seq_one_letter_code
_entity_poly.pdbx_strand_id
1 'polypeptide(L)'
;MSTTISRAESARIESAIQAAVSGSWEEFAKLTDEPFSSEASMKEQFEDSYPRLQQAGRNWEMTSGIGVVPEDGTRVITVMIKAPPTVDIVLTLHSTSDQDDSAISIWTFHQRLNLNDLV
;
A
#
# COMPACT_ATOMS: atom_id res chain seq x y z
N MET A 1 8.45 3.87 20.50
CA MET A 1 8.03 3.47 19.15
C MET A 1 6.52 3.31 19.16
N SER A 2 5.79 4.19 18.47
CA SER A 2 4.33 4.11 18.39
C SER A 2 3.89 2.91 17.54
N THR A 3 2.78 2.26 17.85
CA THR A 3 2.13 1.26 16.99
C THR A 3 0.93 1.85 16.24
N THR A 4 0.81 3.18 16.23
CA THR A 4 -0.21 3.94 15.50
C THR A 4 0.39 4.50 14.22
N ILE A 5 -0.37 4.46 13.13
CA ILE A 5 -0.01 5.08 11.85
C ILE A 5 0.06 6.60 12.03
N SER A 6 1.17 7.20 11.62
CA SER A 6 1.34 8.66 11.68
C SER A 6 0.45 9.38 10.66
N ARG A 7 0.31 10.69 10.79
CA ARG A 7 -0.49 11.48 9.84
C ARG A 7 0.12 11.42 8.43
N ALA A 8 1.43 11.55 8.31
CA ALA A 8 2.13 11.43 7.03
C ALA A 8 1.97 10.03 6.41
N GLU A 9 2.09 8.98 7.22
CA GLU A 9 1.87 7.60 6.77
C GLU A 9 0.44 7.37 6.27
N SER A 10 -0.57 7.84 7.02
CA SER A 10 -1.98 7.76 6.61
C SER A 10 -2.25 8.51 5.31
N ALA A 11 -1.73 9.73 5.18
CA ALA A 11 -1.87 10.53 3.98
C ALA A 11 -1.23 9.86 2.75
N ARG A 12 -0.08 9.18 2.93
CA ARG A 12 0.57 8.44 1.85
C ARG A 12 -0.25 7.23 1.42
N ILE A 13 -0.78 6.47 2.37
CA ILE A 13 -1.65 5.33 2.11
C ILE A 13 -2.90 5.77 1.33
N GLU A 14 -3.59 6.80 1.81
CA GLU A 14 -4.79 7.33 1.15
C GLU A 14 -4.49 7.79 -0.28
N SER A 15 -3.37 8.52 -0.47
CA SER A 15 -2.95 8.99 -1.80
C SER A 15 -2.64 7.82 -2.73
N ALA A 16 -1.96 6.78 -2.25
CA ALA A 16 -1.63 5.59 -3.04
C ALA A 16 -2.90 4.85 -3.48
N ILE A 17 -3.88 4.72 -2.59
CA ILE A 17 -5.18 4.13 -2.89
C ILE A 17 -5.93 4.99 -3.92
N GLN A 18 -5.94 6.32 -3.78
CA GLN A 18 -6.60 7.20 -4.76
C GLN A 18 -5.94 7.13 -6.13
N ALA A 19 -4.61 7.11 -6.20
CA ALA A 19 -3.88 6.94 -7.45
C ALA A 19 -4.25 5.60 -8.11
N ALA A 20 -4.31 4.51 -7.35
CA ALA A 20 -4.75 3.21 -7.85
C ALA A 20 -6.23 3.20 -8.29
N VAL A 21 -7.14 3.81 -7.53
CA VAL A 21 -8.55 3.97 -7.93
C VAL A 21 -8.66 4.76 -9.24
N SER A 22 -7.81 5.77 -9.46
CA SER A 22 -7.76 6.51 -10.71
C SER A 22 -7.06 5.78 -11.86
N GLY A 23 -6.38 4.67 -11.59
CA GLY A 23 -5.54 3.95 -12.54
C GLY A 23 -4.28 4.73 -12.96
N SER A 24 -3.88 5.74 -12.19
CA SER A 24 -2.74 6.60 -12.53
C SER A 24 -1.44 6.04 -11.97
N TRP A 25 -0.71 5.30 -12.80
CA TRP A 25 0.65 4.84 -12.48
C TRP A 25 1.59 6.02 -12.18
N GLU A 26 1.50 7.11 -12.94
CA GLU A 26 2.39 8.26 -12.77
C GLU A 26 2.24 8.91 -11.39
N GLU A 27 0.99 9.09 -10.93
CA GLU A 27 0.73 9.63 -9.60
C GLU A 27 1.11 8.65 -8.50
N PHE A 28 0.88 7.35 -8.72
CA PHE A 28 1.28 6.31 -7.78
C PHE A 28 2.80 6.24 -7.61
N ALA A 29 3.55 6.30 -8.70
CA ALA A 29 5.01 6.21 -8.70
C ALA A 29 5.68 7.42 -8.01
N LYS A 30 5.04 8.59 -7.99
CA LYS A 30 5.54 9.78 -7.28
C LYS A 30 5.38 9.70 -5.75
N LEU A 31 4.60 8.73 -5.25
CA LEU A 31 4.33 8.56 -3.82
C LEU A 31 5.39 7.73 -3.09
N THR A 32 6.48 7.33 -3.75
CA THR A 32 7.63 6.73 -3.08
C THR A 32 8.76 7.76 -2.98
N ASP A 33 9.30 7.96 -1.78
CA ASP A 33 10.40 8.92 -1.57
C ASP A 33 11.73 8.35 -2.09
N GLU A 34 11.87 7.03 -2.08
CA GLU A 34 12.99 6.33 -2.70
C GLU A 34 12.54 5.60 -3.98
N PRO A 35 13.42 5.47 -4.99
CA PRO A 35 13.11 4.70 -6.20
C PRO A 35 12.74 3.25 -5.87
N PHE A 36 11.80 2.70 -6.63
CA PHE A 36 11.50 1.27 -6.56
C PHE A 36 12.75 0.45 -6.91
N SER A 37 13.00 -0.64 -6.18
CA SER A 37 14.06 -1.59 -6.52
C SER A 37 13.92 -2.15 -7.94
N SER A 38 12.67 -2.25 -8.43
CA SER A 38 12.33 -2.56 -9.82
C SER A 38 11.06 -1.83 -10.21
N GLU A 39 11.19 -0.79 -11.04
CA GLU A 39 10.04 -0.04 -11.56
C GLU A 39 9.12 -0.95 -12.40
N ALA A 40 9.69 -1.81 -13.24
CA ALA A 40 8.92 -2.73 -14.07
C ALA A 40 8.05 -3.68 -13.23
N SER A 41 8.61 -4.25 -12.16
CA SER A 41 7.87 -5.16 -11.28
C SER A 41 6.80 -4.44 -10.45
N MET A 42 7.09 -3.22 -9.99
CA MET A 42 6.10 -2.42 -9.28
C MET A 42 4.96 -1.99 -10.22
N LYS A 43 5.28 -1.65 -11.47
CA LYS A 43 4.29 -1.30 -12.48
C LYS A 43 3.39 -2.48 -12.82
N GLU A 44 3.95 -3.67 -13.00
CA GLU A 44 3.17 -4.90 -13.22
C GLU A 44 2.21 -5.17 -12.05
N GLN A 45 2.69 -5.05 -10.82
CA GLN A 45 1.90 -5.16 -9.60
C GLN A 45 0.74 -4.15 -9.56
N PHE A 46 1.02 -2.91 -9.93
CA PHE A 46 0.01 -1.86 -10.05
C PHE A 46 -1.02 -2.17 -11.13
N GLU A 47 -0.58 -2.49 -12.34
CA GLU A 47 -1.43 -2.80 -13.50
C GLU A 47 -2.35 -4.01 -13.25
N ASP A 48 -1.90 -5.00 -12.48
CA ASP A 48 -2.76 -6.10 -12.04
C ASP A 48 -3.73 -5.65 -10.93
N SER A 49 -3.29 -4.87 -9.94
CA SER A 49 -4.11 -4.59 -8.75
C SER A 49 -5.16 -3.49 -8.96
N TYR A 50 -4.83 -2.42 -9.69
CA TYR A 50 -5.70 -1.23 -9.79
C TYR A 50 -7.11 -1.49 -10.40
N PRO A 51 -7.30 -2.35 -11.42
CA PRO A 51 -8.61 -2.57 -12.02
C PRO A 51 -9.62 -3.14 -11.03
N ARG A 52 -9.15 -3.90 -10.05
CA ARG A 52 -9.98 -4.51 -9.00
C ARG A 52 -10.52 -3.46 -8.03
N LEU A 53 -9.71 -2.45 -7.67
CA LEU A 53 -10.18 -1.29 -6.88
C LEU A 53 -11.23 -0.48 -7.64
N GLN A 54 -11.07 -0.35 -8.95
CA GLN A 54 -12.05 0.33 -9.80
C GLN A 54 -13.37 -0.45 -9.87
N GLN A 55 -13.30 -1.77 -10.06
CA GLN A 55 -14.47 -2.64 -10.09
C GLN A 55 -15.24 -2.67 -8.77
N ALA A 56 -14.54 -2.64 -7.64
CA ALA A 56 -15.16 -2.55 -6.33
C ALA A 56 -15.93 -1.22 -6.12
N GLY A 57 -15.71 -0.20 -6.95
CA GLY A 57 -16.55 1.01 -6.96
C GLY A 57 -16.59 1.76 -5.63
N ARG A 58 -15.47 1.77 -4.89
CA ARG A 58 -15.34 2.28 -3.49
C ARG A 58 -16.03 1.45 -2.41
N ASN A 59 -16.58 0.29 -2.75
CA ASN A 59 -17.06 -0.68 -1.77
C ASN A 59 -15.89 -1.57 -1.32
N TRP A 60 -14.94 -0.98 -0.60
CA TRP A 60 -13.79 -1.70 -0.04
C TRP A 60 -13.59 -1.37 1.43
N GLU A 61 -13.00 -2.31 2.17
CA GLU A 61 -12.62 -2.13 3.57
C GLU A 61 -11.11 -2.11 3.70
N MET A 62 -10.58 -1.27 4.57
CA MET A 62 -9.15 -1.16 4.82
C MET A 62 -8.81 -1.56 6.25
N THR A 63 -7.80 -2.41 6.40
CA THR A 63 -7.17 -2.72 7.68
C THR A 63 -5.66 -2.56 7.55
N SER A 64 -4.97 -2.26 8.65
CA SER A 64 -3.54 -2.00 8.62
C SER A 64 -2.82 -2.59 9.83
N GLY A 65 -1.59 -3.03 9.63
CA GLY A 65 -0.67 -3.47 10.69
C GLY A 65 0.68 -2.79 10.56
N ILE A 66 1.38 -2.64 11.69
CA ILE A 66 2.70 -2.00 11.77
C ILE A 66 3.69 -2.98 12.40
N GLY A 67 4.75 -3.32 11.66
CA GLY A 67 5.96 -3.93 12.20
C GLY A 67 7.00 -2.85 12.46
N VAL A 68 7.64 -2.87 13.63
CA VAL A 68 8.73 -1.93 13.95
C VAL A 68 10.02 -2.73 14.09
N VAL A 69 11.06 -2.30 13.39
CA VAL A 69 12.42 -2.84 13.54
C VAL A 69 13.02 -2.21 14.81
N PRO A 70 13.33 -3.02 15.85
CA PRO A 70 13.76 -2.47 17.14
C PRO A 70 15.09 -1.72 17.12
N GLU A 71 15.95 -2.01 16.14
CA GLU A 71 17.34 -1.52 16.09
C GLU A 71 17.45 -0.07 15.61
N ASP A 72 16.63 0.34 14.64
CA ASP A 72 16.72 1.64 13.97
C ASP A 72 15.41 2.44 14.02
N GLY A 73 14.31 1.83 14.47
CA GLY A 73 13.00 2.47 14.53
C GLY A 73 12.26 2.52 13.20
N THR A 74 12.79 1.86 12.17
CA THR A 74 12.15 1.68 10.87
C THR A 74 10.82 0.94 11.04
N ARG A 75 9.83 1.35 10.26
CA ARG A 75 8.47 0.84 10.31
C ARG A 75 8.11 0.23 8.97
N VAL A 76 7.55 -0.97 9.03
CA VAL A 76 6.91 -1.64 7.89
C VAL A 76 5.42 -1.62 8.12
N ILE A 77 4.69 -0.92 7.25
CA ILE A 77 3.24 -0.76 7.34
C ILE A 77 2.62 -1.62 6.26
N THR A 78 1.80 -2.57 6.68
CA THR A 78 1.06 -3.45 5.77
C THR A 78 -0.40 -3.07 5.81
N VAL A 79 -0.93 -2.65 4.67
CA VAL A 79 -2.33 -2.28 4.48
C VAL A 79 -3.00 -3.34 3.64
N MET A 80 -4.12 -3.87 4.14
CA MET A 80 -4.96 -4.83 3.45
C MET A 80 -6.26 -4.14 3.04
N ILE A 81 -6.53 -4.15 1.73
CA ILE A 81 -7.70 -3.54 1.12
C ILE A 81 -8.58 -4.68 0.60
N LYS A 82 -9.70 -4.93 1.28
CA LYS A 82 -10.68 -5.93 0.86
C LYS A 82 -11.58 -5.32 -0.20
N ALA A 83 -11.45 -5.79 -1.44
CA ALA A 83 -12.16 -5.27 -2.61
C ALA A 83 -13.09 -6.36 -3.22
N PRO A 84 -14.28 -6.59 -2.61
CA PRO A 84 -15.24 -7.56 -3.15
C PRO A 84 -15.69 -7.19 -4.57
N PRO A 85 -16.01 -8.18 -5.43
CA PRO A 85 -16.08 -9.62 -5.17
C PRO A 85 -14.77 -10.37 -5.47
N THR A 86 -13.65 -9.66 -5.66
CA THR A 86 -12.45 -10.24 -6.28
C THR A 86 -11.49 -10.82 -5.24
N VAL A 87 -10.44 -10.09 -4.92
CA VAL A 87 -9.32 -10.51 -4.08
C VAL A 87 -8.88 -9.33 -3.23
N ASP A 88 -8.28 -9.63 -2.08
CA ASP A 88 -7.69 -8.60 -1.23
C ASP A 88 -6.44 -8.04 -1.91
N ILE A 89 -6.19 -6.74 -1.74
CA ILE A 89 -4.98 -6.08 -2.21
C ILE A 89 -4.12 -5.74 -1.00
N VAL A 90 -2.82 -5.98 -1.12
CA VAL A 90 -1.83 -5.68 -0.09
C VAL A 90 -0.94 -4.56 -0.58
N LEU A 91 -0.92 -3.46 0.17
CA LEU A 91 0.01 -2.35 0.04
C LEU A 91 1.00 -2.40 1.20
N THR A 92 2.29 -2.45 0.89
CA THR A 92 3.35 -2.38 1.91
C THR A 92 4.15 -1.10 1.75
N LEU A 93 4.31 -0.36 2.84
CA LEU A 93 5.15 0.82 2.93
C LEU A 93 6.28 0.60 3.92
N HIS A 94 7.40 1.22 3.62
CA HIS A 94 8.52 1.42 4.52
C HIS A 94 8.55 2.87 4.95
N SER A 95 8.65 3.11 6.26
CA SER A 95 8.72 4.44 6.85
C SER A 95 9.90 4.48 7.82
N THR A 96 10.77 5.47 7.67
CA THR A 96 11.99 5.60 8.49
C THR A 96 11.72 5.97 9.96
N SER A 97 10.56 6.56 10.26
CA SER A 97 10.13 6.88 11.64
C SER A 97 8.61 7.14 11.71
N ASP A 98 8.07 7.38 12.91
CA ASP A 98 6.67 7.76 13.11
C ASP A 98 6.41 9.28 13.06
N GLN A 99 7.41 10.07 12.67
CA GLN A 99 7.31 11.52 12.56
C GLN A 99 6.78 11.96 11.19
N ASP A 100 6.31 13.21 11.12
CA ASP A 100 5.73 13.78 9.89
C ASP A 100 6.77 14.03 8.78
N ASP A 101 8.05 14.12 9.11
CA ASP A 101 9.19 14.29 8.19
C ASP A 101 9.84 12.96 7.79
N SER A 102 9.23 11.82 8.16
CA SER A 102 9.70 10.49 7.77
C SER A 102 9.73 10.32 6.25
N ALA A 103 10.82 9.74 5.74
CA ALA A 103 10.84 9.21 4.38
C ALA A 103 9.96 7.96 4.31
N ILE A 104 9.02 7.96 3.36
CA ILE A 104 8.03 6.90 3.14
C ILE A 104 8.15 6.38 1.71
N SER A 105 8.43 5.09 1.59
CA SER A 105 8.62 4.41 0.31
C SER A 105 7.62 3.27 0.16
N ILE A 106 7.07 3.11 -1.05
CA ILE A 106 6.17 1.99 -1.35
C ILE A 106 7.02 0.79 -1.77
N TRP A 107 6.87 -0.33 -1.07
CA TRP A 107 7.66 -1.54 -1.32
C TRP A 107 6.95 -2.56 -2.20
N THR A 108 5.65 -2.78 -1.97
CA THR A 108 4.83 -3.69 -2.80
C THR A 108 3.38 -3.24 -2.88
N PHE A 109 2.70 -3.63 -3.96
CA PHE A 109 1.28 -3.35 -4.17
C PHE A 109 0.62 -4.46 -5.02
N HIS A 110 0.21 -5.55 -4.39
CA HIS A 110 -0.15 -6.78 -5.10
C HIS A 110 -1.45 -7.38 -4.59
N GLN A 111 -2.13 -8.14 -5.45
CA GLN A 111 -3.21 -9.00 -5.02
C GLN A 111 -2.71 -10.11 -4.08
N ARG A 112 -3.50 -10.39 -3.06
CA ARG A 112 -3.36 -11.57 -2.22
C ARG A 112 -4.53 -12.49 -2.51
N LEU A 113 -4.22 -13.66 -3.07
CA LEU A 113 -5.21 -14.71 -3.24
C LEU A 113 -5.70 -15.16 -1.85
N ASN A 114 -6.99 -15.00 -1.57
CA ASN A 114 -7.62 -15.71 -0.47
C ASN A 114 -7.87 -17.14 -0.93
N LEU A 115 -7.02 -18.06 -0.48
CA LEU A 115 -7.20 -19.50 -0.73
C LEU A 115 -8.52 -20.04 -0.15
N ASN A 116 -9.19 -19.30 0.73
CA ASN A 116 -10.49 -19.63 1.28
C ASN A 116 -11.66 -19.39 0.30
N ASP A 117 -11.46 -18.61 -0.77
CA ASP A 117 -12.47 -18.39 -1.82
C ASP A 117 -12.44 -19.48 -2.92
N LEU A 118 -11.55 -20.48 -2.78
CA LEU A 118 -11.40 -21.62 -3.69
C LEU A 118 -12.06 -22.92 -3.16
N VAL A 119 -12.87 -22.84 -2.09
CA VAL A 119 -13.50 -23.99 -1.42
C VAL A 119 -15.01 -23.93 -1.52
#